data_AF-A0A955IGS0-F1
#
_entry.id   AF-A0A955IGS0-F1
#
_cell.length_a   1.000
_cell.length_b   1.000
_cell.length_c   1.000
_cell.angle_alpha   90.00
_cell.angle_beta   90.00
_cell.angle_gamma   90.00
#
_symmetry.space_group_name_H-M   'P 1'
#
loop_
_entity.id
_entity.type
_entity.pdbx_description
1 polymer ?
#
loop_
_entity_poly.entity_id
_entity_poly.type
_entity_poly.pdbx_seq_one_letter_code
_entity_poly.pdbx_strand_id
1 'polypeptide(L)'
;MRPLAVLVDTAHWLAITLWTAALVAAGVAAMGAFSTLPRIGIQMPAFRNYVETNKGNMTTESGRIAAGMMMEPVFTATDFAQIALAAIAIATLGVQVTAFQSRWPLRRPSNAIRAFCVIVATGLVSFHTIAMAPSMNSSLRDWWTEARLNLDGADAHRAAFNEKHVLADRLFRIRLGLLVVAVGCTAVAGVPPRAANGSELQNPRLARNA
;
A
#
# COMPACT_ATOMS: atom_id res chain seq x y z
N MET A 1 -25.94 -20.86 -2.56
CA MET A 1 -25.38 -19.79 -1.69
C MET A 1 -23.98 -20.07 -1.13
N ARG A 2 -23.59 -21.30 -0.79
CA ARG A 2 -22.21 -21.62 -0.37
C ARG A 2 -21.11 -21.27 -1.39
N PRO A 3 -21.22 -21.59 -2.70
CA PRO A 3 -20.14 -21.30 -3.65
C PRO A 3 -19.92 -19.78 -3.86
N LEU A 4 -20.99 -18.99 -3.86
CA LEU A 4 -20.90 -17.53 -4.00
C LEU A 4 -20.16 -16.88 -2.82
N ALA A 5 -20.42 -17.32 -1.59
CA ALA A 5 -19.72 -16.80 -0.41
C ALA A 5 -18.21 -17.11 -0.48
N VAL A 6 -17.84 -18.32 -0.88
CA VAL A 6 -16.44 -18.71 -1.08
C VAL A 6 -15.78 -17.84 -2.15
N LEU A 7 -16.46 -17.62 -3.28
CA LEU A 7 -15.95 -16.77 -4.36
C LEU A 7 -15.68 -15.34 -3.88
N VAL A 8 -16.61 -14.74 -3.13
CA VAL A 8 -16.45 -13.39 -2.57
C VAL A 8 -15.32 -13.34 -1.54
N ASP A 9 -15.21 -14.35 -0.67
CA ASP A 9 -14.13 -14.45 0.31
C ASP A 9 -12.76 -14.57 -0.39
N THR A 10 -12.64 -15.41 -1.42
CA THR A 10 -11.43 -15.55 -2.23
C THR A 10 -11.07 -14.24 -2.95
N ALA A 11 -12.06 -13.58 -3.56
CA ALA A 11 -11.85 -12.31 -4.26
C ALA A 11 -11.38 -11.21 -3.29
N HIS A 12 -11.97 -11.12 -2.09
CA HIS A 12 -11.53 -10.18 -1.06
C HIS A 12 -10.09 -10.46 -0.64
N TRP A 13 -9.75 -11.74 -0.39
CA TRP A 13 -8.42 -12.17 0.02
C TRP A 13 -7.36 -11.82 -1.03
N LEU A 14 -7.65 -12.10 -2.30
CA LEU A 14 -6.79 -11.76 -3.42
C LEU A 14 -6.62 -10.25 -3.53
N ALA A 15 -7.69 -9.47 -3.42
CA ALA A 15 -7.64 -8.01 -3.54
C ALA A 15 -6.72 -7.38 -2.48
N ILE A 16 -6.89 -7.71 -1.20
CA ILE A 16 -6.05 -7.13 -0.13
C ILE A 16 -4.59 -7.62 -0.20
N THR A 17 -4.37 -8.86 -0.65
CA THR A 17 -3.02 -9.43 -0.79
C THR A 17 -2.27 -8.80 -1.96
N LEU A 18 -2.91 -8.69 -3.13
CA LEU A 18 -2.35 -8.01 -4.29
C LEU A 18 -2.11 -6.52 -4.01
N TRP A 19 -3.00 -5.89 -3.23
CA TRP A 19 -2.82 -4.49 -2.85
C TRP A 19 -1.58 -4.32 -1.96
N THR A 20 -1.41 -5.20 -0.97
CA THR A 20 -0.22 -5.24 -0.13
C THR A 20 1.04 -5.46 -0.96
N ALA A 21 1.00 -6.44 -1.88
CA ALA A 21 2.13 -6.78 -2.74
C ALA A 21 2.53 -5.61 -3.66
N ALA A 22 1.57 -4.89 -4.24
CA ALA A 22 1.82 -3.72 -5.07
C ALA A 22 2.57 -2.61 -4.30
N LEU A 23 2.17 -2.35 -3.05
CA LEU A 23 2.86 -1.38 -2.19
C LEU A 23 4.29 -1.81 -1.87
N VAL A 24 4.48 -3.07 -1.48
CA VAL A 24 5.81 -3.61 -1.17
C VAL A 24 6.70 -3.55 -2.42
N ALA A 25 6.19 -3.95 -3.58
CA ALA A 25 6.94 -3.91 -4.84
C ALA A 25 7.39 -2.49 -5.19
N ALA A 26 6.50 -1.50 -5.10
CA ALA A 26 6.85 -0.09 -5.33
C ALA A 26 7.89 0.42 -4.33
N GLY A 27 7.75 0.07 -3.04
CA GLY A 27 8.71 0.43 -2.00
C GLY A 27 10.10 -0.18 -2.25
N VAL A 28 10.17 -1.47 -2.57
CA VAL A 28 11.43 -2.16 -2.90
C VAL A 28 12.06 -1.58 -4.17
N ALA A 29 11.27 -1.31 -5.21
CA ALA A 29 11.75 -0.67 -6.43
C ALA A 29 12.36 0.72 -6.15
N ALA A 30 11.68 1.55 -5.33
CA ALA A 30 12.18 2.85 -4.92
C ALA A 30 13.49 2.73 -4.12
N MET A 31 13.54 1.83 -3.13
CA MET A 31 14.76 1.58 -2.35
C MET A 31 15.93 1.17 -3.26
N GLY A 32 15.68 0.28 -4.23
CA GLY A 32 16.68 -0.13 -5.21
C GLY A 32 17.18 1.04 -6.07
N ALA A 33 16.26 1.81 -6.66
CA ALA A 33 16.58 2.94 -7.52
C ALA A 33 17.38 4.03 -6.78
N PHE A 34 16.86 4.50 -5.64
CA PHE A 34 17.47 5.60 -4.89
C PHE A 34 18.75 5.21 -4.15
N SER A 35 19.02 3.91 -3.93
CA SER A 35 20.29 3.44 -3.36
C SER A 35 21.34 3.10 -4.43
N THR A 36 20.92 2.63 -5.60
CA THR A 36 21.84 2.10 -6.62
C THR A 36 22.30 3.17 -7.61
N LEU A 37 21.39 3.98 -8.15
CA LEU A 37 21.75 4.95 -9.20
C LEU A 37 22.77 6.00 -8.75
N PRO A 38 22.71 6.53 -7.49
CA PRO A 38 23.77 7.40 -6.97
C PRO A 38 25.13 6.69 -6.83
N ARG A 39 25.15 5.40 -6.48
CA ARG A 39 26.38 4.63 -6.24
C ARG A 39 27.12 4.28 -7.52
N ILE A 40 26.40 3.95 -8.59
CA ILE A 40 26.99 3.66 -9.90
C ILE A 40 27.42 4.94 -10.65
N GLY A 41 27.12 6.12 -10.09
CA GLY A 41 27.60 7.40 -10.59
C GLY A 41 26.92 7.87 -11.87
N ILE A 42 25.62 7.59 -12.06
CA ILE A 42 24.86 8.13 -13.19
C ILE A 42 24.98 9.66 -13.19
N GLN A 43 25.32 10.23 -14.35
CA GLN A 43 25.33 11.66 -14.56
C GLN A 43 24.17 12.06 -15.47
N MET A 44 23.56 13.20 -15.18
CA MET A 44 22.53 13.79 -16.02
C MET A 44 23.02 15.16 -16.52
N PRO A 45 23.70 15.22 -17.69
CA PRO A 45 24.30 16.47 -18.20
C PRO A 45 23.31 17.64 -18.26
N ALA A 46 22.04 17.38 -18.54
CA ALA A 46 20.99 18.39 -18.58
C ALA A 46 20.74 19.10 -17.23
N PHE A 47 21.18 18.53 -16.12
CA PHE A 47 21.04 19.10 -14.76
C PHE A 47 22.35 19.64 -14.20
N ARG A 48 23.43 19.64 -15.01
CA ARG A 48 24.78 19.93 -14.53
C ARG A 48 24.86 21.27 -13.81
N ASN A 49 24.40 22.33 -14.47
CA ASN A 49 24.47 23.70 -13.95
C ASN A 49 23.79 23.82 -12.58
N TYR A 50 22.55 23.33 -12.46
CA TYR A 50 21.82 23.37 -11.19
C TYR A 50 22.54 22.59 -10.08
N VAL A 51 23.05 21.38 -10.38
CA VAL A 51 23.69 20.53 -9.37
C VAL A 51 25.03 21.11 -8.90
N GLU A 52 25.88 21.59 -9.82
CA GLU A 52 27.16 22.23 -9.50
C GLU A 52 26.96 23.52 -8.70
N THR A 53 25.98 24.34 -9.07
CA THR A 53 25.72 25.61 -8.38
C THR A 53 25.07 25.42 -7.00
N ASN A 54 24.18 24.44 -6.82
CA ASN A 54 23.31 24.41 -5.64
C ASN A 54 23.51 23.21 -4.69
N LYS A 55 24.11 22.10 -5.13
CA LYS A 55 24.07 20.82 -4.38
C LYS A 55 25.40 20.05 -4.33
N GLY A 56 26.45 20.53 -5.01
CA GLY A 56 27.85 20.12 -4.83
C GLY A 56 28.26 18.79 -5.47
N ASN A 57 27.56 17.68 -5.21
CA ASN A 57 27.96 16.34 -5.70
C ASN A 57 27.18 15.92 -6.96
N MET A 58 27.81 16.07 -8.13
CA MET A 58 27.23 15.76 -9.45
C MET A 58 26.66 14.35 -9.55
N THR A 59 27.42 13.34 -9.16
CA THR A 59 27.06 11.93 -9.35
C THR A 59 25.93 11.50 -8.41
N THR A 60 25.97 11.97 -7.16
CA THR A 60 24.95 11.61 -6.17
C THR A 60 23.60 12.24 -6.49
N GLU A 61 23.57 13.53 -6.80
CA GLU A 61 22.32 14.23 -7.09
C GLU A 61 21.75 13.84 -8.46
N SER A 62 22.61 13.66 -9.48
CA SER A 62 22.17 13.13 -10.79
C SER A 62 21.53 11.75 -10.64
N GLY A 63 22.13 10.86 -9.84
CA GLY A 63 21.54 9.55 -9.56
C GLY A 63 20.17 9.63 -8.88
N ARG A 64 19.97 10.58 -7.96
CA ARG A 64 18.66 10.81 -7.32
C ARG A 64 17.62 11.39 -8.28
N ILE A 65 18.01 12.31 -9.16
CA ILE A 65 17.13 12.86 -10.19
C ILE A 65 16.70 11.75 -11.15
N ALA A 66 17.65 10.94 -11.63
CA ALA A 66 17.38 9.80 -12.50
C ALA A 66 16.44 8.79 -11.82
N ALA A 67 16.66 8.48 -10.54
CA ALA A 67 15.77 7.62 -9.76
C ALA A 67 14.35 8.19 -9.69
N GLY A 68 14.20 9.49 -9.41
CA GLY A 68 12.90 10.16 -9.38
C GLY A 68 12.16 10.06 -10.71
N MET A 69 12.83 10.36 -11.83
CA MET A 69 12.25 10.26 -13.17
C MET A 69 11.86 8.83 -13.56
N MET A 70 12.67 7.85 -13.18
CA MET A 70 12.39 6.44 -13.43
C MET A 70 11.21 5.94 -12.58
N MET A 71 11.09 6.40 -11.34
CA MET A 71 10.09 5.91 -10.39
C MET A 71 8.73 6.60 -10.52
N GLU A 72 8.65 7.81 -11.07
CA GLU A 72 7.38 8.53 -11.28
C GLU A 72 6.31 7.68 -12.01
N PRO A 73 6.57 7.06 -13.19
CA PRO A 73 5.58 6.21 -13.84
C PRO A 73 5.25 4.96 -13.03
N VAL A 74 6.21 4.42 -12.28
CA VAL A 74 5.99 3.26 -11.40
C VAL A 74 5.04 3.62 -10.26
N PHE A 75 5.23 4.77 -9.62
CA PHE A 75 4.33 5.27 -8.57
C PHE A 75 2.94 5.57 -9.11
N THR A 76 2.85 6.18 -10.29
CA THR A 76 1.57 6.46 -10.96
C THR A 76 0.80 5.16 -11.25
N ALA A 77 1.48 4.16 -11.83
CA ALA A 77 0.88 2.86 -12.09
C ALA A 77 0.45 2.15 -10.79
N THR A 78 1.26 2.28 -9.73
CA THR A 78 0.95 1.74 -8.42
C THR A 78 -0.30 2.40 -7.83
N ASP A 79 -0.45 3.72 -7.92
CA ASP A 79 -1.65 4.42 -7.44
C ASP A 79 -2.92 3.93 -8.15
N PHE A 80 -2.89 3.74 -9.47
CA PHE A 80 -4.02 3.17 -10.20
C PHE A 80 -4.35 1.74 -9.75
N ALA A 81 -3.34 0.89 -9.60
CA ALA A 81 -3.52 -0.48 -9.12
C ALA A 81 -4.15 -0.49 -7.72
N GLN A 82 -3.67 0.39 -6.83
CA GLN A 82 -4.22 0.49 -5.49
C GLN A 82 -5.67 0.95 -5.47
N ILE A 83 -6.06 1.96 -6.26
CA ILE A 83 -7.46 2.41 -6.33
C ILE A 83 -8.37 1.28 -6.83
N ALA A 84 -7.95 0.54 -7.86
CA ALA A 84 -8.71 -0.60 -8.38
C ALA A 84 -8.87 -1.70 -7.32
N LEU A 85 -7.78 -2.08 -6.66
CA LEU A 85 -7.80 -3.12 -5.62
C LEU A 85 -8.57 -2.69 -4.37
N ALA A 86 -8.50 -1.39 -4.00
CA ALA A 86 -9.29 -0.82 -2.92
C ALA A 86 -10.80 -0.90 -3.22
N ALA A 87 -11.21 -0.56 -4.44
CA ALA A 87 -12.60 -0.66 -4.86
C ALA A 87 -13.12 -2.10 -4.77
N ILE A 88 -12.33 -3.07 -5.25
CA ILE A 88 -12.66 -4.51 -5.15
C ILE A 88 -12.74 -4.94 -3.68
N ALA A 89 -11.78 -4.53 -2.85
CA ALA A 89 -11.75 -4.88 -1.43
C ALA A 89 -12.98 -4.32 -0.67
N ILE A 90 -13.36 -3.08 -0.93
CA ILE A 90 -14.56 -2.46 -0.33
C ILE A 90 -15.85 -3.10 -0.84
N ALA A 91 -15.97 -3.36 -2.14
CA ALA A 91 -17.16 -4.00 -2.71
C ALA A 91 -17.37 -5.41 -2.12
N THR A 92 -16.31 -6.22 -2.10
CA THR A 92 -16.36 -7.58 -1.52
C THR A 92 -16.63 -7.55 -0.01
N LEU A 93 -16.03 -6.61 0.73
CA LEU A 93 -16.31 -6.39 2.15
C LEU A 93 -17.77 -6.01 2.39
N GLY A 94 -18.34 -5.11 1.58
CA GLY A 94 -19.74 -4.73 1.65
C GLY A 94 -20.67 -5.91 1.42
N VAL A 95 -20.38 -6.76 0.42
CA VAL A 95 -21.15 -7.99 0.16
C VAL A 95 -21.06 -8.97 1.34
N GLN A 96 -19.87 -9.17 1.91
CA GLN A 96 -19.68 -10.03 3.10
C GLN A 96 -20.51 -9.55 4.30
N VAL A 97 -20.53 -8.24 4.54
CA VAL A 97 -21.24 -7.60 5.66
C VAL A 97 -22.75 -7.57 5.45
N THR A 98 -23.25 -7.48 4.22
CA THR A 98 -24.70 -7.35 3.94
C THR A 98 -25.36 -8.67 3.59
N ALA A 99 -24.79 -9.45 2.68
CA ALA A 99 -25.40 -10.67 2.15
C ALA A 99 -25.05 -11.93 2.95
N PHE A 100 -23.95 -11.92 3.72
CA PHE A 100 -23.43 -13.10 4.42
C PHE A 100 -23.26 -12.92 5.93
N GLN A 101 -24.09 -12.06 6.55
CA GLN A 101 -24.04 -11.73 7.99
C GLN A 101 -23.96 -12.95 8.93
N SER A 102 -24.65 -14.05 8.60
CA SER A 102 -24.63 -15.28 9.40
C SER A 102 -23.27 -15.99 9.40
N ARG A 103 -22.44 -15.78 8.38
CA ARG A 103 -21.06 -16.29 8.29
C ARG A 103 -20.01 -15.27 8.71
N TRP A 104 -20.38 -14.00 8.72
CA TRP A 104 -19.51 -12.87 9.00
C TRP A 104 -20.06 -12.00 10.13
N PRO A 105 -20.12 -12.54 11.37
CA PRO A 105 -20.54 -11.72 12.49
C PRO A 105 -19.49 -10.63 12.73
N LEU A 106 -19.88 -9.36 12.56
CA LEU A 106 -19.07 -8.19 12.93
C LEU A 106 -18.68 -8.20 14.42
N ARG A 107 -19.42 -8.94 15.25
CA ARG A 107 -19.10 -9.17 16.67
C ARG A 107 -17.77 -9.90 16.89
N ARG A 108 -17.22 -10.58 15.88
CA ARG A 108 -15.86 -11.15 15.97
C ARG A 108 -14.84 -10.02 15.83
N PRO A 109 -13.93 -9.81 16.81
CA PRO A 109 -12.96 -8.73 16.77
C PRO A 109 -12.10 -8.70 15.50
N SER A 110 -11.70 -9.87 14.97
CA SER A 110 -10.92 -9.97 13.73
C SER A 110 -11.64 -9.39 12.52
N ASN A 111 -12.96 -9.59 12.41
CA ASN A 111 -13.75 -9.05 11.32
C ASN A 111 -13.90 -7.52 11.44
N ALA A 112 -14.09 -7.01 12.65
CA ALA A 112 -14.19 -5.57 12.92
C ALA A 112 -12.85 -4.85 12.64
N ILE A 113 -11.74 -5.40 13.14
CA ILE A 113 -10.39 -4.85 12.91
C ILE A 113 -10.06 -4.86 11.43
N ARG A 114 -10.31 -5.97 10.72
CA ARG A 114 -10.10 -6.03 9.27
C ARG A 114 -10.91 -4.97 8.54
N ALA A 115 -12.21 -4.85 8.84
CA ALA A 115 -13.08 -3.89 8.17
C ALA A 115 -12.57 -2.45 8.39
N PHE A 116 -12.21 -2.11 9.64
CA PHE A 116 -11.60 -0.84 9.97
C PHE A 116 -10.31 -0.60 9.18
N CYS A 117 -9.39 -1.56 9.15
CA CYS A 117 -8.13 -1.44 8.41
C CYS A 117 -8.35 -1.21 6.91
N VAL A 118 -9.25 -1.95 6.26
CA VAL A 118 -9.54 -1.80 4.83
C VAL A 118 -10.19 -0.46 4.53
N ILE A 119 -11.15 -0.01 5.35
CA ILE A 119 -11.84 1.28 5.19
C ILE A 119 -10.84 2.43 5.35
N VAL A 120 -10.03 2.41 6.41
CA VAL A 120 -9.04 3.47 6.65
C VAL A 120 -7.97 3.45 5.56
N ALA A 121 -7.43 2.28 5.18
CA ALA A 121 -6.46 2.16 4.09
C ALA A 121 -7.02 2.71 2.77
N THR A 122 -8.30 2.47 2.49
CA THR A 122 -9.01 3.04 1.33
C THR A 122 -9.09 4.56 1.42
N GLY A 123 -9.48 5.11 2.58
CA GLY A 123 -9.49 6.54 2.81
C GLY A 123 -8.12 7.18 2.58
N LEU A 124 -7.05 6.55 3.06
CA LEU A 124 -5.68 7.04 2.89
C LEU A 124 -5.23 7.03 1.42
N VAL A 125 -5.49 5.96 0.66
CA VAL A 125 -5.12 5.94 -0.77
C VAL A 125 -5.94 6.93 -1.59
N SER A 126 -7.24 7.09 -1.28
CA SER A 126 -8.09 8.07 -1.96
C SER A 126 -7.61 9.49 -1.69
N PHE A 127 -7.31 9.82 -0.43
CA PHE A 127 -6.75 11.13 -0.07
C PHE A 127 -5.41 11.38 -0.77
N HIS A 128 -4.49 10.41 -0.73
CA HIS A 128 -3.21 10.53 -1.44
C HIS A 128 -3.41 10.79 -2.94
N THR A 129 -4.19 9.94 -3.61
CA THR A 129 -4.31 9.96 -5.08
C THR A 129 -5.06 11.18 -5.59
N ILE A 130 -6.10 11.62 -4.87
CA ILE A 130 -6.96 12.73 -5.32
C ILE A 130 -6.39 14.08 -4.89
N ALA A 131 -5.93 14.22 -3.64
CA ALA A 131 -5.55 15.52 -3.08
C ALA A 131 -4.04 15.78 -3.15
N MET A 132 -3.19 14.77 -2.90
CA MET A 132 -1.75 14.98 -2.78
C MET A 132 -1.00 14.77 -4.08
N ALA A 133 -1.17 13.59 -4.70
CA ALA A 133 -0.39 13.14 -5.84
C ALA A 133 -0.39 14.12 -7.03
N PRO A 134 -1.51 14.75 -7.43
CA PRO A 134 -1.50 15.69 -8.56
C PRO A 134 -0.57 16.87 -8.31
N SER A 135 -0.68 17.46 -7.11
CA SER A 135 0.11 18.62 -6.72
C SER A 135 1.58 18.29 -6.43
N MET A 136 1.87 17.05 -6.02
CA MET A 136 3.23 16.58 -5.81
C MET A 136 3.91 16.32 -7.15
N ASN A 137 3.21 15.68 -8.09
CA ASN A 137 3.71 15.40 -9.44
C ASN A 137 3.93 16.69 -10.24
N SER A 138 3.05 17.69 -10.10
CA SER A 138 3.28 19.00 -10.74
C SER A 138 4.54 19.66 -10.20
N SER A 139 4.69 19.79 -8.88
CA SER A 139 5.90 20.38 -8.28
C SER A 139 7.18 19.63 -8.67
N LEU A 140 7.14 18.30 -8.79
CA LEU A 140 8.30 17.51 -9.21
C LEU A 140 8.69 17.78 -10.67
N ARG A 141 7.72 17.86 -11.58
CA ARG A 141 7.95 18.14 -13.00
C ARG A 141 8.40 19.58 -13.25
N ASP A 142 7.82 20.52 -12.52
CA ASP A 142 8.22 21.93 -12.55
C ASP A 142 9.66 22.07 -12.08
N TRP A 143 10.02 21.42 -10.96
CA TRP A 143 11.41 21.36 -10.50
C TRP A 143 12.34 20.79 -11.57
N TRP A 144 11.99 19.68 -12.22
CA TRP A 144 12.84 19.12 -13.28
C TRP A 144 13.03 20.06 -14.46
N THR A 145 11.99 20.81 -14.81
CA THR A 145 12.03 21.77 -15.92
C THR A 145 12.93 22.95 -15.56
N GLU A 146 12.73 23.55 -14.39
CA GLU A 146 13.50 24.72 -13.96
C GLU A 146 14.94 24.39 -13.59
N ALA A 147 15.20 23.22 -13.00
CA ALA A 147 16.55 22.76 -12.69
C ALA A 147 17.38 22.49 -13.95
N ARG A 148 16.76 22.08 -15.07
CA ARG A 148 17.47 21.96 -16.36
C ARG A 148 17.89 23.32 -16.92
N LEU A 149 17.08 24.35 -16.66
CA LEU A 149 17.31 25.72 -17.12
C LEU A 149 18.14 26.55 -16.13
N ASN A 150 18.43 26.00 -14.94
CA ASN A 150 19.09 26.70 -13.83
C ASN A 150 18.37 28.00 -13.42
N LEU A 151 17.05 27.90 -13.25
CA LEU A 151 16.22 29.02 -12.80
C LEU A 151 16.08 29.04 -11.27
N ASP A 152 15.95 30.24 -10.71
CA ASP A 152 15.88 30.48 -9.26
C ASP A 152 14.68 29.78 -8.58
N GLY A 153 13.60 29.50 -9.33
CA GLY A 153 12.40 28.85 -8.81
C GLY A 153 12.56 27.35 -8.52
N ALA A 154 13.61 26.70 -9.02
CA ALA A 154 13.77 25.26 -8.95
C ALA A 154 13.76 24.75 -7.49
N ASP A 155 14.40 25.49 -6.58
CA ASP A 155 14.46 25.13 -5.17
C ASP A 155 13.10 25.30 -4.46
N ALA A 156 12.25 26.24 -4.89
CA ALA A 156 10.89 26.38 -4.36
C ALA A 156 10.01 25.18 -4.73
N HIS A 157 10.06 24.74 -5.99
CA HIS A 157 9.34 23.55 -6.44
C HIS A 157 9.83 22.27 -5.74
N ARG A 158 11.16 22.13 -5.55
CA ARG A 158 11.74 21.02 -4.79
C ARG A 158 11.29 21.03 -3.33
N ALA A 159 11.23 22.19 -2.69
CA ALA A 159 10.77 22.33 -1.31
C ALA A 159 9.29 21.93 -1.17
N ALA A 160 8.43 22.40 -2.07
CA ALA A 160 7.01 22.05 -2.11
C ALA A 160 6.78 20.54 -2.32
N PHE A 161 7.59 19.90 -3.18
CA PHE A 161 7.57 18.44 -3.32
C PHE A 161 7.97 17.75 -2.01
N ASN A 162 9.09 18.16 -1.40
CA ASN A 162 9.64 17.51 -0.21
C ASN A 162 8.68 17.54 0.99
N GLU A 163 8.00 18.67 1.20
CA GLU A 163 7.00 18.81 2.27
C GLU A 163 5.90 17.76 2.13
N LYS A 164 5.33 17.62 0.93
CA LYS A 164 4.27 16.64 0.63
C LYS A 164 4.79 15.22 0.63
N HIS A 165 6.02 15.00 0.16
CA HIS A 165 6.65 13.68 0.14
C HIS A 165 6.82 13.11 1.56
N VAL A 166 7.20 13.93 2.55
CA VAL A 166 7.28 13.49 3.96
C VAL A 166 5.94 12.99 4.47
N LEU A 167 4.85 13.70 4.15
CA LEU A 167 3.51 13.26 4.52
C LEU A 167 3.11 12.00 3.74
N ALA A 168 3.34 11.95 2.42
CA ALA A 168 3.01 10.81 1.57
C ALA A 168 3.70 9.52 2.05
N ASP A 169 4.97 9.61 2.44
CA ASP A 169 5.74 8.48 2.99
C ASP A 169 5.15 7.97 4.32
N ARG A 170 4.69 8.88 5.20
CA ARG A 170 3.96 8.48 6.42
C ARG A 170 2.66 7.76 6.09
N LEU A 171 1.88 8.28 5.15
CA LEU A 171 0.63 7.65 4.70
C LEU A 171 0.89 6.27 4.09
N PHE A 172 1.94 6.13 3.28
CA PHE A 172 2.37 4.87 2.71
C PHE A 172 2.65 3.83 3.82
N ARG A 173 3.45 4.19 4.82
CA ARG A 173 3.81 3.29 5.94
C ARG A 173 2.60 2.87 6.76
N ILE A 174 1.72 3.83 7.11
CA ILE A 174 0.48 3.54 7.85
C ILE A 174 -0.41 2.59 7.04
N ARG A 175 -0.63 2.89 5.75
CA ARG A 175 -1.45 2.07 4.85
C ARG A 175 -0.90 0.65 4.71
N LEU A 176 0.41 0.50 4.53
CA LEU A 176 1.04 -0.83 4.47
C LEU A 176 0.81 -1.61 5.77
N GLY A 177 0.99 -0.98 6.93
CA GLY A 177 0.70 -1.59 8.23
C GLY A 177 -0.76 -2.04 8.37
N LEU A 178 -1.71 -1.20 7.97
CA LEU A 178 -3.14 -1.53 7.99
C LEU A 178 -3.46 -2.73 7.10
N LEU A 179 -2.89 -2.80 5.90
CA LEU A 179 -3.14 -3.91 4.98
C LEU A 179 -2.53 -5.22 5.47
N VAL A 180 -1.33 -5.20 6.06
CA VAL A 180 -0.72 -6.38 6.71
C VAL A 180 -1.61 -6.89 7.84
N VAL A 181 -2.13 -5.99 8.69
CA VAL A 181 -3.07 -6.37 9.77
C VAL A 181 -4.36 -6.93 9.18
N ALA A 182 -4.90 -6.34 8.11
CA ALA A 182 -6.10 -6.83 7.44
C ALA A 182 -5.91 -8.24 6.87
N VAL A 183 -4.77 -8.51 6.21
CA VAL A 183 -4.41 -9.86 5.73
C VAL A 183 -4.34 -10.85 6.89
N GLY A 184 -3.66 -10.50 7.97
CA GLY A 184 -3.55 -11.35 9.16
C GLY A 184 -4.92 -11.65 9.79
N CYS A 185 -5.77 -10.64 9.97
CA CYS A 185 -7.13 -10.80 10.48
C CYS A 185 -8.01 -11.65 9.56
N THR A 186 -7.81 -11.54 8.24
CA THR A 186 -8.52 -12.38 7.26
C THR A 186 -8.11 -13.84 7.38
N ALA A 187 -6.81 -14.12 7.55
CA ALA A 187 -6.32 -15.48 7.77
C ALA A 187 -6.89 -16.09 9.06
N VAL A 188 -6.91 -15.34 10.17
CA VAL A 188 -7.47 -15.80 11.45
C VAL A 188 -8.97 -16.03 11.36
N ALA A 189 -9.71 -15.19 10.64
CA ALA A 189 -11.16 -15.33 10.49
C ALA A 189 -11.57 -16.61 9.75
N GLY A 190 -10.70 -17.16 8.90
CA GLY A 190 -10.94 -18.40 8.15
C GLY A 190 -10.72 -19.69 8.96
N VAL A 191 -10.12 -19.60 10.15
CA VAL A 191 -9.87 -20.78 11.00
C VAL A 191 -11.17 -21.13 11.76
N PRO A 192 -11.72 -22.35 11.63
CA PRO A 192 -12.83 -22.81 12.45
C PRO A 192 -12.46 -22.69 13.93
N PRO A 193 -13.40 -22.34 14.84
CA PRO A 193 -13.13 -22.43 16.27
C PRO A 193 -12.59 -23.83 16.55
N ARG A 194 -11.40 -23.92 17.18
CA ARG A 194 -10.86 -25.20 17.63
C ARG A 194 -11.97 -25.82 18.47
N ALA A 195 -12.53 -26.94 18.01
CA ALA A 195 -13.47 -27.69 18.83
C ALA A 195 -12.74 -27.88 20.15
N ALA A 196 -13.31 -27.36 21.24
CA ALA A 196 -12.84 -27.73 22.54
C ALA A 196 -12.95 -29.25 22.53
N ASN A 197 -11.82 -29.95 22.51
CA ASN A 197 -11.76 -31.38 22.74
C ASN A 197 -12.26 -31.55 24.18
N GLY A 198 -13.58 -31.46 24.36
CA GLY A 198 -14.28 -31.93 25.52
C GLY A 198 -14.05 -33.42 25.49
N SER A 199 -13.04 -33.84 26.26
CA SER A 199 -12.93 -35.16 26.85
C SER A 199 -13.93 -36.19 26.29
N GLU A 200 -13.60 -36.78 25.13
CA GLU A 200 -14.15 -38.10 24.76
C GLU A 200 -13.69 -39.20 25.75
N LEU A 201 -13.07 -38.82 26.88
CA LEU A 201 -12.88 -39.64 28.08
C LEU A 201 -14.14 -39.83 28.93
N GLN A 202 -15.31 -39.28 28.56
CA GLN A 202 -16.57 -39.52 29.29
C GLN A 202 -17.64 -40.16 28.42
N ASN A 203 -17.43 -41.42 28.04
CA ASN A 203 -18.48 -42.45 28.15
C ASN A 203 -17.89 -43.80 27.73
N PRO A 204 -17.23 -44.55 28.64
CA PRO A 204 -17.15 -45.99 28.45
C PRO A 204 -18.59 -46.52 28.40
N ARG A 205 -19.03 -46.87 27.21
CA ARG A 205 -20.23 -47.69 26.97
C ARG A 205 -19.98 -49.06 27.59
N LEU A 206 -20.16 -49.20 28.90
CA LEU A 206 -20.16 -50.51 29.55
C LEU A 206 -21.36 -50.65 30.48
N ALA A 207 -22.22 -51.61 30.09
CA ALA A 207 -23.17 -52.35 30.90
C ALA A 207 -24.42 -51.62 31.42
N ARG A 208 -25.36 -51.29 30.53
CA ARG A 208 -26.77 -51.63 30.77
C ARG A 208 -26.99 -53.04 30.21
N ASN A 209 -26.79 -54.04 31.05
CA ASN A 209 -27.30 -55.41 30.95
C ASN A 209 -26.88 -56.12 32.24
N ALA A 210 -27.56 -55.80 33.33
CA ALA A 210 -27.62 -56.58 34.56
C ALA A 210 -29.00 -56.33 35.18
#